data_AF-Q2UZ88-F1
#
_entry.id   AF-Q2UZ88-F1
#
_cell.length_a   1.000
_cell.length_b   1.000
_cell.length_c   1.000
_cell.angle_alpha   90.00
_cell.angle_beta   90.00
_cell.angle_gamma   90.00
#
_symmetry.space_group_name_H-M   'P 1'
#
loop_
_entity.id
_entity.type
_entity.pdbx_description
1 polymer ?
#
loop_
_entity_poly.entity_id
_entity_poly.type
_entity_poly.pdbx_seq_one_letter_code
_entity_poly.pdbx_strand_id
1 'polypeptide(L)'
;CCIPEAESVTIDPHKMGYIPYSAGGIAIQDIRMRDVISYFATYVFEKGADIPALLGAYILEGSKAGATAASVWAAHKTLPLNVTGYGKLVGASIEGARRFYNFLSGLEFKVGDKTIEVHPLTDPDFNMVDYVFQEKGNNNLVEMNELNHEFYNQASYELEHLRNDPT
;
A
#
# COMPACT_ATOMS: atom_id res chain seq x y z
N CYS A 1 3.33 -11.83 -16.88
CA CYS A 1 3.53 -10.58 -16.12
C CYS A 1 4.23 -9.60 -17.06
N CYS A 2 3.58 -8.48 -17.39
CA CYS A 2 4.07 -7.46 -18.33
C CYS A 2 4.82 -6.29 -17.64
N ILE A 3 5.03 -6.33 -16.32
CA ILE A 3 5.74 -5.26 -15.58
C ILE A 3 7.13 -4.96 -16.17
N PRO A 4 7.96 -5.94 -16.59
CA PRO A 4 9.25 -5.65 -17.22
C PRO A 4 9.16 -4.91 -18.56
N GLU A 5 7.99 -4.90 -19.21
CA GLU A 5 7.76 -4.23 -20.49
C GLU A 5 7.39 -2.74 -20.31
N ALA A 6 7.00 -2.33 -19.10
CA ALA A 6 6.71 -0.92 -18.79
C ALA A 6 7.98 -0.07 -18.82
N GLU A 7 7.90 1.14 -19.36
CA GLU A 7 9.03 2.08 -19.43
C GLU A 7 9.50 2.52 -18.03
N SER A 8 8.58 2.63 -17.07
CA SER A 8 8.90 2.90 -15.68
C SER A 8 7.89 2.27 -14.72
N VAL A 9 8.32 2.05 -13.48
CA VAL A 9 7.53 1.43 -12.41
C VAL A 9 7.72 2.22 -11.13
N THR A 10 6.62 2.66 -10.52
CA THR A 10 6.62 3.18 -9.15
C THR A 10 6.45 2.03 -8.17
N ILE A 11 7.25 2.03 -7.12
CA ILE A 11 7.16 1.06 -6.03
C ILE A 11 7.51 1.75 -4.72
N ASP A 12 6.67 1.59 -3.70
CA ASP A 12 6.83 2.30 -2.43
C ASP A 12 7.29 1.35 -1.31
N PRO A 13 8.57 1.40 -0.89
CA PRO A 13 9.05 0.67 0.27
C PRO A 13 8.21 0.89 1.54
N HIS A 14 7.66 2.10 1.75
CA HIS A 14 6.85 2.38 2.93
C HIS A 14 5.40 1.84 2.89
N LYS A 15 5.02 1.15 1.80
CA LYS A 15 3.75 0.42 1.70
C LYS A 15 4.01 -1.04 2.02
N MET A 16 4.04 -1.90 1.00
CA MET A 16 4.27 -3.34 1.17
C MET A 16 5.74 -3.74 1.37
N GLY A 17 6.65 -2.76 1.40
CA GLY A 17 8.05 -2.99 1.76
C GLY A 17 8.28 -3.04 3.27
N TYR A 18 7.33 -2.56 4.09
CA TYR A 18 7.45 -2.47 5.56
C TYR A 18 8.62 -1.58 6.02
N ILE A 19 8.97 -0.56 5.24
CA ILE A 19 9.94 0.48 5.63
C ILE A 19 9.19 1.66 6.28
N PRO A 20 9.73 2.31 7.32
CA PRO A 20 9.11 3.50 7.90
C PRO A 20 8.92 4.64 6.89
N TYR A 21 7.85 5.42 7.05
CA TYR A 21 7.68 6.64 6.28
C TYR A 21 8.86 7.61 6.52
N SER A 22 9.38 8.33 5.51
CA SER A 22 8.98 8.31 4.09
C SER A 22 10.01 7.57 3.22
N ALA A 23 9.54 6.66 2.36
CA ALA A 23 10.35 5.95 1.38
C ALA A 23 9.50 5.55 0.17
N GLY A 24 9.66 6.29 -0.93
CA GLY A 24 9.15 5.95 -2.27
C GLY A 24 10.26 5.41 -3.17
N GLY A 25 9.89 4.95 -4.37
CA GLY A 25 10.83 4.38 -5.33
C GLY A 25 10.32 4.38 -6.76
N ILE A 26 11.26 4.52 -7.70
CA ILE A 26 11.01 4.44 -9.14
C ILE A 26 12.09 3.54 -9.76
N ALA A 27 11.67 2.66 -10.67
CA ALA A 27 12.54 1.93 -11.57
C ALA A 27 12.24 2.39 -13.01
N ILE A 28 13.29 2.50 -13.82
CA ILE A 28 13.20 2.79 -15.26
C ILE A 28 13.71 1.60 -16.03
N GLN A 29 13.07 1.28 -17.15
CA GLN A 29 13.41 0.12 -17.97
C GLN A 29 14.80 0.26 -18.59
N ASP A 30 15.12 1.47 -19.05
CA ASP A 30 16.40 1.81 -19.66
C ASP A 30 17.07 2.93 -18.87
N ILE A 31 18.29 2.68 -18.39
CA ILE A 31 19.06 3.65 -17.61
C ILE A 31 19.25 4.98 -18.34
N ARG A 32 19.26 4.99 -19.68
CA ARG A 32 19.40 6.20 -20.52
C ARG A 32 18.23 7.15 -20.39
N MET A 33 17.06 6.68 -19.94
CA MET A 33 15.88 7.53 -19.76
C MET A 33 16.10 8.65 -18.74
N ARG A 34 16.96 8.43 -17.74
CA ARG A 34 17.28 9.47 -16.73
C ARG A 34 18.01 10.67 -17.33
N ASP A 35 18.65 10.51 -18.48
CA ASP A 35 19.44 11.58 -19.10
C ASP A 35 18.51 12.68 -19.66
N VAL A 36 17.28 12.32 -20.03
CA VAL A 36 16.24 13.25 -20.51
C VAL A 36 15.85 14.30 -19.46
N ILE A 37 15.90 13.92 -18.18
CA ILE A 37 15.57 14.80 -17.05
C ILE A 37 16.80 15.33 -16.32
N SER A 38 18.00 15.00 -16.82
CA SER A 38 19.23 15.26 -16.08
C SER A 38 19.62 16.74 -16.07
N TYR A 39 20.18 17.20 -14.95
CA TYR A 39 20.71 18.55 -14.84
C TYR A 39 22.10 18.56 -14.20
N PHE A 40 23.11 18.94 -14.99
CA PHE A 40 24.50 19.03 -14.55
C PHE A 40 24.86 20.48 -14.23
N ALA A 41 24.74 20.84 -12.95
CA ALA A 41 25.19 22.14 -12.46
C ALA A 41 26.72 22.18 -12.37
N THR A 42 27.36 22.99 -13.22
CA THR A 42 28.84 23.07 -13.37
C THR A 42 29.61 23.49 -12.12
N TYR A 43 28.93 23.96 -11.07
CA TYR A 43 29.54 24.40 -9.81
C TYR A 43 29.54 23.34 -8.70
N VAL A 44 28.87 22.19 -8.89
CA VAL A 44 28.76 21.12 -7.87
C VAL A 44 29.62 19.90 -8.22
N PHE A 45 29.97 19.72 -9.50
CA PHE A 45 30.56 18.47 -9.98
C PHE A 45 31.95 18.72 -10.56
N GLU A 46 32.98 18.14 -9.93
CA GLU A 46 34.33 18.10 -10.49
C GLU A 46 34.37 17.26 -11.77
N LYS A 47 35.15 17.72 -12.76
CA LYS A 47 35.40 16.96 -13.99
C LYS A 47 36.10 15.65 -13.63
N GLY A 48 35.38 14.53 -13.77
CA GLY A 48 35.92 13.17 -13.61
C GLY A 48 35.35 12.36 -12.44
N ALA A 49 34.31 12.84 -11.74
CA ALA A 49 33.65 12.04 -10.71
C ALA A 49 32.79 10.92 -11.32
N ASP A 50 33.09 9.67 -10.97
CA ASP A 50 32.30 8.51 -11.39
C ASP A 50 30.89 8.51 -10.76
N ILE A 51 29.94 7.90 -11.49
CA ILE A 51 28.59 7.58 -10.98
C ILE A 51 28.79 6.64 -9.77
N PRO A 52 28.52 7.10 -8.53
CA PRO A 52 27.25 7.70 -8.13
C PRO A 52 27.34 9.09 -7.49
N ALA A 53 28.43 9.84 -7.69
CA ALA A 53 28.60 11.19 -7.13
C ALA A 53 27.53 12.22 -7.60
N LEU A 54 26.67 11.84 -8.55
CA LEU A 54 25.73 12.67 -9.29
C LEU A 54 24.26 12.26 -9.14
N LEU A 55 23.87 11.46 -8.13
CA LEU A 55 22.47 11.00 -8.01
C LEU A 55 21.45 12.17 -8.07
N GLY A 56 21.79 13.32 -7.46
CA GLY A 56 20.96 14.52 -7.49
C GLY A 56 20.75 15.12 -8.89
N ALA A 57 21.61 14.81 -9.86
CA ALA A 57 21.46 15.25 -11.25
C ALA A 57 20.44 14.42 -12.03
N TYR A 58 19.98 13.28 -11.50
CA TYR A 58 19.12 12.31 -12.22
C TYR A 58 17.75 12.10 -11.57
N ILE A 59 17.37 12.94 -10.61
CA ILE A 59 16.13 12.80 -9.85
C ILE A 59 15.40 14.14 -9.79
N LEU A 60 14.10 14.12 -9.52
CA LEU A 60 13.29 15.32 -9.37
C LEU A 60 13.53 16.06 -8.05
N GLU A 61 13.95 15.34 -7.01
CA GLU A 61 14.22 15.88 -5.68
C GLU A 61 15.66 16.40 -5.52
N GLY A 62 15.93 17.10 -4.42
CA GLY A 62 17.27 17.57 -4.06
C GLY A 62 17.90 16.76 -2.92
N SER A 63 18.27 17.44 -1.84
CA SER A 63 18.79 16.82 -0.62
C SER A 63 17.82 15.78 -0.07
N LYS A 64 18.37 14.61 0.30
CA LYS A 64 17.59 13.45 0.77
C LYS A 64 18.39 12.64 1.78
N ALA A 65 17.70 12.05 2.75
CA ALA A 65 18.34 11.36 3.86
C ALA A 65 19.02 10.06 3.39
N GLY A 66 20.33 9.93 3.61
CA GLY A 66 21.04 8.66 3.42
C GLY A 66 20.51 7.54 4.32
N ALA A 67 19.94 7.90 5.48
CA ALA A 67 19.30 6.97 6.40
C ALA A 67 18.10 6.23 5.77
N THR A 68 17.33 6.87 4.89
CA THR A 68 16.23 6.22 4.16
C THR A 68 16.77 5.11 3.25
N ALA A 69 17.84 5.40 2.50
CA ALA A 69 18.49 4.40 1.66
C ALA A 69 19.07 3.24 2.50
N ALA A 70 19.66 3.53 3.66
CA ALA A 70 20.15 2.52 4.59
C ALA A 70 19.03 1.63 5.14
N SER A 71 17.86 2.20 5.47
CA SER A 71 16.69 1.46 5.94
C SER A 71 16.17 0.47 4.90
N VAL A 72 15.96 0.94 3.66
CA VAL A 72 15.54 0.08 2.53
C VAL A 72 16.60 -1.00 2.25
N TRP A 73 17.88 -0.63 2.25
CA TRP A 73 18.97 -1.58 2.02
C TRP A 73 19.02 -2.66 3.09
N ALA A 74 18.91 -2.30 4.37
CA ALA A 74 18.91 -3.26 5.47
C ALA A 74 17.73 -4.22 5.37
N ALA A 75 16.54 -3.71 5.03
CA ALA A 75 15.36 -4.54 4.77
C ALA A 75 15.60 -5.54 3.62
N HIS A 76 16.11 -5.08 2.47
CA HIS A 76 16.39 -5.94 1.31
C HIS A 76 17.52 -6.97 1.55
N LYS A 77 18.47 -6.67 2.43
CA LYS A 77 19.51 -7.62 2.85
C LYS A 77 19.00 -8.66 3.84
N THR A 78 18.03 -8.29 4.67
CA THR A 78 17.40 -9.18 5.64
C THR A 78 16.36 -10.08 4.96
N LEU A 79 15.57 -9.51 4.06
CA LEU A 79 14.55 -10.17 3.26
C LEU A 79 14.89 -9.95 1.78
N PRO A 80 15.48 -10.94 1.10
CA PRO A 80 15.72 -10.85 -0.33
C PRO A 80 14.43 -10.60 -1.12
N LEU A 81 14.54 -9.85 -2.23
CA LEU A 81 13.44 -9.52 -3.14
C LEU A 81 13.04 -10.71 -4.03
N ASN A 82 12.71 -11.84 -3.41
CA ASN A 82 12.27 -13.07 -4.06
C ASN A 82 11.48 -13.94 -3.06
N VAL A 83 11.12 -15.16 -3.48
CA VAL A 83 10.31 -16.10 -2.70
C VAL A 83 10.96 -16.57 -1.39
N THR A 84 12.28 -16.41 -1.20
CA THR A 84 12.94 -16.80 0.05
C THR A 84 12.85 -15.75 1.14
N GLY A 85 12.61 -14.48 0.76
CA GLY A 85 12.48 -13.32 1.64
C GLY A 85 11.08 -12.70 1.58
N TYR A 86 10.95 -11.58 0.85
CA TYR A 86 9.67 -10.83 0.75
C TYR A 86 8.49 -11.67 0.26
N GLY A 87 8.72 -12.70 -0.57
CA GLY A 87 7.63 -13.58 -0.98
C GLY A 87 6.94 -14.30 0.18
N LYS A 88 7.66 -14.57 1.28
CA LYS A 88 7.07 -15.12 2.50
C LYS A 88 6.24 -14.07 3.26
N LEU A 89 6.80 -12.87 3.42
CA LEU A 89 6.15 -11.78 4.14
C LEU A 89 4.85 -11.34 3.45
N VAL A 90 4.93 -11.08 2.15
CA VAL A 90 3.78 -10.73 1.31
C VAL A 90 2.81 -11.92 1.20
N GLY A 91 3.33 -13.14 1.07
CA GLY A 91 2.51 -14.36 1.06
C GLY A 91 1.65 -14.52 2.31
N ALA A 92 2.22 -14.25 3.50
CA ALA A 92 1.47 -14.26 4.75
C ALA A 92 0.35 -13.19 4.79
N SER A 93 0.61 -11.99 4.24
CA SER A 93 -0.41 -10.95 4.11
C SER A 93 -1.56 -11.35 3.18
N ILE A 94 -1.25 -11.92 2.01
CA ILE A 94 -2.25 -12.43 1.06
C ILE A 94 -3.06 -13.58 1.69
N GLU A 95 -2.40 -14.50 2.39
CA GLU A 95 -3.08 -15.59 3.08
C GLU A 95 -4.05 -15.07 4.14
N GLY A 96 -3.65 -14.07 4.92
CA GLY A 96 -4.51 -13.39 5.89
C GLY A 96 -5.74 -12.78 5.23
N ALA A 97 -5.56 -12.06 4.12
CA ALA A 97 -6.67 -11.48 3.36
C ALA A 97 -7.64 -12.56 2.85
N ARG A 98 -7.15 -13.64 2.26
CA ARG A 98 -8.00 -14.74 1.78
C ARG A 98 -8.76 -15.44 2.91
N ARG A 99 -8.12 -15.67 4.06
CA ARG A 99 -8.79 -16.22 5.24
C ARG A 99 -9.92 -15.30 5.72
N PHE A 100 -9.69 -13.99 5.72
CA PHE A 100 -10.71 -13.01 6.10
C PHE A 100 -11.87 -12.96 5.08
N TYR A 101 -11.57 -12.92 3.78
CA TYR A 101 -12.58 -13.03 2.71
C TYR A 101 -13.47 -14.26 2.88
N ASN A 102 -12.86 -15.44 3.09
CA ASN A 102 -13.59 -16.69 3.29
C ASN A 102 -14.44 -16.69 4.56
N PHE A 103 -13.98 -16.03 5.62
CA PHE A 103 -14.75 -15.86 6.86
C PHE A 103 -16.00 -15.00 6.64
N LEU A 104 -15.89 -13.94 5.84
CA LEU A 104 -17.01 -13.03 5.54
C LEU A 104 -18.03 -13.66 4.58
N SER A 105 -17.60 -14.59 3.72
CA SER A 105 -18.45 -15.20 2.69
C SER A 105 -19.60 -16.01 3.31
N GLY A 106 -20.84 -15.57 3.07
CA GLY A 106 -22.05 -16.23 3.58
C GLY A 106 -22.34 -15.96 5.06
N LEU A 107 -21.68 -14.95 5.65
CA LEU A 107 -21.93 -14.55 7.03
C LEU A 107 -23.28 -13.80 7.13
N GLU A 108 -24.09 -14.19 8.11
CA GLU A 108 -25.38 -13.55 8.42
C GLU A 108 -25.45 -13.22 9.91
N PHE A 109 -26.08 -12.10 10.24
CA PHE A 109 -26.33 -11.65 11.61
C PHE A 109 -27.82 -11.43 11.83
N LYS A 110 -28.30 -11.80 13.01
CA LYS A 110 -29.66 -11.47 13.45
C LYS A 110 -29.61 -10.32 14.44
N VAL A 111 -30.22 -9.19 14.09
CA VAL A 111 -30.26 -7.97 14.91
C VAL A 111 -31.72 -7.56 15.10
N GLY A 112 -32.27 -7.89 16.27
CA GLY A 112 -33.70 -7.74 16.52
C GLY A 112 -34.54 -8.64 15.61
N ASP A 113 -35.45 -8.02 14.85
CA ASP A 113 -36.28 -8.65 13.84
C ASP A 113 -35.62 -8.69 12.44
N LYS A 114 -34.48 -8.03 12.27
CA LYS A 114 -33.75 -7.95 11.00
C LYS A 114 -32.71 -9.05 10.85
N THR A 115 -32.49 -9.46 9.61
CA THR A 115 -31.36 -10.31 9.22
C THR A 115 -30.43 -9.48 8.34
N ILE A 116 -29.17 -9.36 8.73
CA ILE A 116 -28.14 -8.61 8.00
C ILE A 116 -27.18 -9.61 7.36
N GLU A 117 -27.03 -9.54 6.05
CA GLU A 117 -26.14 -10.37 5.25
C GLU A 117 -24.83 -9.61 4.98
N VAL A 118 -23.71 -10.35 4.91
CA VAL A 118 -22.42 -9.82 4.47
C VAL A 118 -22.17 -10.24 3.03
N HIS A 119 -21.86 -9.26 2.18
CA HIS A 119 -21.50 -9.50 0.79
C HIS A 119 -20.07 -9.02 0.53
N PRO A 120 -19.08 -9.94 0.49
CA PRO A 120 -17.75 -9.62 -0.02
C PRO A 120 -17.81 -9.16 -1.49
N LEU A 121 -17.06 -8.12 -1.84
CA LEU A 121 -17.14 -7.49 -3.16
C LEU A 121 -16.58 -8.38 -4.28
N THR A 122 -15.35 -8.86 -4.12
CA THR A 122 -14.66 -9.75 -5.06
C THR A 122 -13.63 -10.61 -4.34
N ASP A 123 -13.29 -11.76 -4.91
CA ASP A 123 -12.10 -12.52 -4.48
C ASP A 123 -10.87 -11.60 -4.62
N PRO A 124 -10.06 -11.42 -3.56
CA PRO A 124 -8.96 -10.47 -3.58
C PRO A 124 -7.82 -10.92 -4.51
N ASP A 125 -7.48 -10.07 -5.48
CA ASP A 125 -6.29 -10.23 -6.33
C ASP A 125 -4.98 -10.14 -5.51
N PHE A 126 -4.99 -9.42 -4.39
CA PHE A 126 -3.86 -9.21 -3.51
C PHE A 126 -4.23 -9.33 -2.02
N ASN A 127 -4.17 -8.26 -1.24
CA ASN A 127 -4.40 -8.31 0.21
C ASN A 127 -5.44 -7.31 0.76
N MET A 128 -6.19 -6.64 -0.12
CA MET A 128 -7.34 -5.81 0.26
C MET A 128 -8.62 -6.62 0.15
N VAL A 129 -9.48 -6.55 1.16
CA VAL A 129 -10.77 -7.25 1.20
C VAL A 129 -11.86 -6.24 1.50
N ASP A 130 -12.78 -6.09 0.56
CA ASP A 130 -13.91 -5.16 0.65
C ASP A 130 -15.21 -5.95 0.78
N TYR A 131 -16.16 -5.43 1.55
CA TYR A 131 -17.45 -6.03 1.79
C TYR A 131 -18.50 -4.97 2.16
N VAL A 132 -19.77 -5.34 2.07
CA VAL A 132 -20.89 -4.53 2.56
C VAL A 132 -21.83 -5.37 3.43
N PHE A 133 -22.48 -4.71 4.39
CA PHE A 133 -23.64 -5.23 5.11
C PHE A 133 -24.92 -4.84 4.38
N GLN A 134 -25.86 -5.77 4.26
CA GLN A 134 -27.16 -5.54 3.64
C GLN A 134 -28.28 -6.16 4.47
N GLU A 135 -29.38 -5.44 4.69
CA GLU A 135 -30.57 -6.02 5.29
C GLU A 135 -31.27 -6.94 4.29
N LYS A 136 -31.49 -8.21 4.67
CA LYS A 136 -32.10 -9.24 3.82
C LYS A 136 -33.48 -8.81 3.33
N GLY A 137 -33.65 -8.74 2.01
CA GLY A 137 -34.92 -8.35 1.37
C GLY A 137 -35.13 -6.83 1.24
N ASN A 138 -34.27 -6.00 1.83
CA ASN A 138 -34.21 -4.58 1.51
C ASN A 138 -33.47 -4.40 0.17
N ASN A 139 -33.96 -3.53 -0.71
CA ASN A 139 -33.31 -3.21 -2.00
C ASN A 139 -33.00 -1.71 -2.14
N ASN A 140 -33.07 -0.95 -1.05
CA ASN A 140 -32.76 0.48 -1.04
C ASN A 140 -31.27 0.71 -0.82
N LEU A 141 -30.58 1.18 -1.87
CA LEU A 141 -29.14 1.47 -1.81
C LEU A 141 -28.79 2.58 -0.81
N VAL A 142 -29.67 3.56 -0.62
CA VAL A 142 -29.44 4.66 0.33
C VAL A 142 -29.38 4.12 1.76
N GLU A 143 -30.33 3.26 2.12
CA GLU A 143 -30.39 2.61 3.44
C GLU A 143 -29.20 1.65 3.65
N MET A 144 -28.74 0.95 2.60
CA MET A 144 -27.51 0.14 2.67
C MET A 144 -26.28 1.01 2.96
N ASN A 145 -26.15 2.15 2.28
CA ASN A 145 -25.04 3.07 2.48
C ASN A 145 -25.05 3.66 3.90
N GLU A 146 -26.23 4.05 4.39
CA GLU A 146 -26.41 4.53 5.76
C GLU A 146 -25.98 3.47 6.78
N LEU A 147 -26.44 2.21 6.62
CA LEU A 147 -26.04 1.09 7.48
C LEU A 147 -24.50 0.90 7.53
N ASN A 148 -23.84 0.87 6.37
CA ASN A 148 -22.40 0.65 6.31
C ASN A 148 -21.61 1.85 6.87
N HIS A 149 -22.11 3.08 6.65
CA HIS A 149 -21.51 4.29 7.20
C HIS A 149 -21.62 4.33 8.73
N GLU A 150 -22.79 3.99 9.28
CA GLU A 150 -22.98 3.88 10.73
C GLU A 150 -22.11 2.78 11.34
N PHE A 151 -22.03 1.61 10.68
CA PHE A 151 -21.14 0.53 11.13
C PHE A 151 -19.68 0.97 11.13
N TYR A 152 -19.21 1.64 10.07
CA TYR A 152 -17.86 2.20 10.01
C TYR A 152 -17.59 3.16 11.18
N ASN A 153 -18.52 4.06 11.51
CA ASN A 153 -18.39 4.97 12.63
C ASN A 153 -18.28 4.25 13.98
N GLN A 154 -19.02 3.16 14.17
CA GLN A 154 -18.94 2.34 15.39
C GLN A 154 -17.64 1.52 15.48
N ALA A 155 -17.14 1.05 14.34
CA ALA A 155 -15.98 0.17 14.25
C ALA A 155 -14.66 0.91 13.93
N SER A 156 -14.64 2.25 14.05
CA SER A 156 -13.46 3.06 13.81
C SER A 156 -13.11 3.94 15.02
N TYR A 157 -11.84 4.31 15.13
CA TYR A 157 -11.40 5.33 16.08
C TYR A 157 -11.43 6.69 15.41
N GLU A 158 -12.32 7.57 15.84
CA GLU A 158 -12.25 8.99 15.51
C GLU A 158 -11.87 9.80 16.74
N LEU A 159 -11.08 10.85 16.53
CA LEU A 159 -10.60 11.76 17.58
C LEU A 159 -11.74 12.39 18.39
N GLU A 160 -12.95 12.53 17.84
CA GLU A 160 -14.12 13.03 18.56
C GLU A 160 -14.79 11.95 19.42
N HIS A 161 -14.86 10.71 18.94
CA HIS A 161 -15.38 9.57 19.70
C HIS A 161 -14.51 9.28 20.95
N LEU A 162 -13.19 9.49 20.87
CA LEU A 162 -12.26 9.37 22.00
C LEU A 162 -12.35 10.51 23.03
N ARG A 163 -12.94 11.66 22.67
CA ARG A 163 -13.12 12.80 23.59
C ARG A 163 -14.43 12.74 24.37
N ASN A 164 -15.43 12.04 23.84
CA ASN A 164 -16.78 11.93 24.42
C ASN A 164 -16.98 10.65 25.25
N ASP A 165 -15.95 9.82 25.40
CA ASP A 165 -15.96 8.66 26.30
C ASP A 165 -15.10 8.97 27.55
N PRO A 166 -15.68 9.58 28.60
CA PRO A 166 -14.98 9.82 29.85
C PRO A 166 -14.90 8.52 30.63
N THR A 167 -13.81 7.77 30.48
CA THR A 167 -13.34 6.91 31.57
C THR A 167 -12.96 7.75 32.78
#